data_AF-A0AAC9HI94-F1
#
_entry.id   AF-A0AAC9HI94-F1
#
_cell.length_a   1.000
_cell.length_b   1.000
_cell.length_c   1.000
_cell.angle_alpha   90.00
_cell.angle_beta   90.00
_cell.angle_gamma   90.00
#
_symmetry.space_group_name_H-M   'P 1'
#
loop_
_entity.id
_entity.type
_entity.pdbx_description
1 polymer ?
#
loop_
_entity_poly.entity_id
_entity_poly.type
_entity_poly.pdbx_seq_one_letter_code
_entity_poly.pdbx_strand_id
1 'polypeptide(L)'
;MPFTAPSVANKGNLFRIGPRIDILVVVQELVTFNILQDTLMLIPAVGLQQASSGAGPLPARPAQLSASSIPERQEGGQETLPYQVELIAAKRVLDSTWRADDNLLVRPYIPPGPAAGVPVKILACRIKNLVPQGRLSPISPGSQALAVAYYTYEVEVIFADGTGRTGAVTLESGPRRQRAVVYPGSGYLEVDVTVKCLGAGITSPVIPTPGTPLRHKPVRFWLGARPFSRQRA
;
A
#
# COMPACT_ATOMS: atom_id res chain seq x y z
N MET A 1 41.51 -31.97 -29.23
CA MET A 1 41.55 -33.20 -28.41
C MET A 1 41.10 -32.85 -27.00
N PRO A 2 40.31 -33.70 -26.35
CA PRO A 2 39.31 -33.32 -25.37
C PRO A 2 39.90 -33.04 -23.98
N PHE A 3 39.31 -32.05 -23.29
CA PHE A 3 39.46 -31.83 -21.86
C PHE A 3 38.80 -32.99 -21.10
N THR A 4 39.53 -34.06 -20.82
CA THR A 4 39.14 -35.06 -19.83
C THR A 4 39.83 -34.75 -18.51
N ALA A 5 39.30 -33.77 -17.77
CA ALA A 5 39.45 -33.79 -16.32
C ALA A 5 38.29 -34.65 -15.80
N PRO A 6 38.53 -35.79 -15.12
CA PRO A 6 37.47 -36.48 -14.42
C PRO A 6 36.93 -35.51 -13.39
N SER A 7 35.69 -35.06 -13.58
CA SER A 7 34.99 -34.30 -12.55
C SER A 7 35.06 -35.15 -11.29
N VAL A 8 35.84 -34.70 -10.30
CA VAL A 8 35.86 -35.28 -8.98
C VAL A 8 34.41 -35.20 -8.52
N ALA A 9 33.76 -36.36 -8.60
CA ALA A 9 32.39 -36.52 -8.19
C ALA A 9 32.28 -35.89 -6.81
N ASN A 10 31.24 -35.07 -6.64
CA ASN A 10 30.84 -34.39 -5.41
C ASN A 10 30.40 -35.44 -4.36
N LYS A 11 31.24 -36.45 -4.10
CA LYS A 11 31.08 -37.55 -3.14
C LYS A 11 31.40 -36.99 -1.77
N GLY A 12 30.44 -36.27 -1.20
CA GLY A 12 30.58 -35.70 0.14
C GLY A 12 29.57 -34.60 0.45
N ASN A 13 28.93 -33.99 -0.55
CA ASN A 13 27.87 -33.02 -0.31
C ASN A 13 26.58 -33.75 0.08
N LEU A 14 26.49 -34.04 1.38
CA LEU A 14 25.26 -34.50 2.01
C LEU A 14 24.35 -33.28 2.16
N PHE A 15 23.64 -32.94 1.09
CA PHE A 15 22.60 -31.91 1.14
C PHE A 15 21.47 -32.45 2.03
N ARG A 16 21.40 -31.95 3.26
CA ARG A 16 20.23 -32.14 4.11
C ARG A 16 19.10 -31.29 3.55
N ILE A 17 18.33 -31.84 2.62
CA ILE A 17 17.04 -31.29 2.22
C ILE A 17 16.07 -31.64 3.36
N GLY A 18 16.09 -30.81 4.41
CA GLY A 18 15.06 -30.86 5.44
C GLY A 18 13.69 -30.47 4.85
N PRO A 19 12.58 -30.73 5.56
CA PRO A 19 11.27 -30.26 5.14
C PRO A 19 11.34 -28.73 4.97
N ARG A 20 11.08 -28.27 3.75
CA ARG A 20 10.96 -26.84 3.46
C ARG A 20 9.70 -26.36 4.17
N ILE A 21 9.79 -25.26 4.89
CA ILE A 21 8.64 -24.66 5.55
C ILE A 21 8.45 -23.30 4.91
N ASP A 22 7.27 -23.08 4.35
CA ASP A 22 6.90 -21.83 3.70
C ASP A 22 5.89 -21.10 4.58
N ILE A 23 6.14 -19.81 4.79
CA ILE A 23 5.21 -18.89 5.43
C ILE A 23 4.47 -18.17 4.31
N LEU A 24 3.15 -18.22 4.37
CA LEU A 24 2.25 -17.61 3.40
C LEU A 24 1.44 -16.51 4.07
N VAL A 25 1.28 -15.38 3.38
CA VAL A 25 0.39 -14.31 3.81
C VAL A 25 -0.44 -13.86 2.62
N VAL A 26 -1.76 -13.89 2.78
CA VAL A 26 -2.71 -13.29 1.86
C VAL A 26 -2.94 -11.85 2.30
N VAL A 27 -2.74 -10.92 1.37
CA VAL A 27 -2.88 -9.49 1.59
C VAL A 27 -3.81 -8.88 0.55
N GLN A 28 -4.64 -7.93 0.97
CA GLN A 28 -5.43 -7.10 0.08
C GLN A 28 -4.73 -5.76 -0.07
N GLU A 29 -4.47 -5.36 -1.31
CA GLU A 29 -3.88 -4.09 -1.70
C GLU A 29 -4.97 -3.21 -2.30
N LEU A 30 -5.38 -2.17 -1.57
CA LEU A 30 -6.33 -1.16 -2.04
C LEU A 30 -5.55 0.12 -2.37
N VAL A 31 -5.60 0.52 -3.64
CA VAL A 31 -5.00 1.78 -4.12
C VAL A 31 -6.11 2.74 -4.51
N THR A 32 -6.11 3.92 -3.90
CA THR A 32 -7.00 5.03 -4.22
C THR A 32 -6.20 6.10 -4.96
N PHE A 33 -6.74 6.54 -6.09
CA PHE A 33 -6.17 7.58 -6.94
C PHE A 33 -7.07 8.81 -6.84
N ASN A 34 -6.54 9.89 -6.23
CA ASN A 34 -7.25 11.14 -6.05
C ASN A 34 -6.63 12.20 -6.98
N ILE A 35 -7.46 12.86 -7.79
CA ILE A 35 -7.05 14.02 -8.57
C ILE A 35 -7.41 15.27 -7.78
N LEU A 36 -6.40 16.04 -7.40
CA LEU A 36 -6.52 17.22 -6.58
C LEU A 36 -6.26 18.49 -7.38
N GLN A 37 -6.92 19.57 -6.96
CA GLN A 37 -6.67 20.91 -7.45
C GLN A 37 -6.60 21.88 -6.28
N ASP A 38 -5.54 22.68 -6.23
CA ASP A 38 -5.43 23.79 -5.28
C ASP A 38 -6.51 24.83 -5.60
N THR A 39 -7.25 25.24 -4.57
CA THR A 39 -8.35 26.19 -4.69
C THR A 39 -8.42 27.10 -3.46
N LEU A 40 -9.20 28.16 -3.58
CA LEU A 40 -9.52 29.04 -2.46
C LEU A 40 -10.99 28.83 -2.10
N MET A 41 -11.27 28.57 -0.83
CA MET A 41 -12.61 28.31 -0.33
C MET A 41 -13.01 29.39 0.67
N LEU A 42 -14.22 29.93 0.50
CA LEU A 42 -14.82 30.84 1.45
C LEU A 42 -15.48 30.02 2.56
N ILE A 43 -15.13 30.29 3.81
CA ILE A 43 -15.72 29.64 4.98
C ILE A 43 -16.30 30.69 5.93
N PRO A 44 -17.42 30.40 6.60
CA PRO A 44 -17.88 31.22 7.71
C PRO A 44 -16.93 31.01 8.90
N ALA A 45 -16.29 32.08 9.35
CA ALA A 45 -15.49 32.12 10.55
C ALA A 45 -16.22 32.90 11.64
N VAL A 46 -16.15 32.39 12.87
CA VAL A 46 -16.62 33.12 14.04
C VAL A 46 -15.49 34.04 14.45
N GLY A 47 -15.68 35.35 14.30
CA GLY A 47 -14.70 36.33 14.77
C GLY A 47 -14.51 36.18 16.27
N LEU A 48 -13.35 35.67 16.70
CA LEU A 48 -12.91 35.82 18.08
C LEU A 48 -12.66 37.31 18.28
N GLN A 49 -13.63 38.03 18.84
CA GLN A 49 -13.38 39.36 19.36
C GLN A 49 -12.26 39.23 20.40
N GLN A 50 -11.06 39.68 20.05
CA GLN A 50 -10.02 39.92 21.04
C GLN A 50 -10.58 40.94 22.01
N ALA A 51 -10.89 40.50 23.24
CA ALA A 51 -11.12 41.40 24.35
C ALA A 51 -9.86 42.27 24.48
N SER A 52 -9.95 43.51 24.03
CA SER A 52 -8.92 44.52 24.24
C SER A 52 -8.80 44.74 25.75
N SER A 53 -7.85 44.04 26.39
CA SER A 53 -7.45 44.34 27.75
C SER A 53 -6.87 45.74 27.78
N GLY A 54 -7.58 46.66 28.44
CA GLY A 54 -7.14 48.03 28.62
C GLY A 54 -5.89 48.13 29.48
N ALA A 55 -4.95 48.96 29.04
CA ALA A 55 -4.07 49.76 29.88
C ALA A 55 -3.61 50.97 29.06
N GLY A 56 -3.95 52.18 29.50
CA GLY A 56 -3.61 53.46 28.85
C GLY A 56 -2.12 53.83 28.94
N PRO A 57 -1.72 55.09 28.61
CA PRO A 57 -2.31 56.29 29.23
C PRO A 57 -2.67 57.45 28.28
N LEU A 58 -3.50 58.35 28.81
CA LEU A 58 -4.02 59.62 28.28
C LEU A 58 -2.93 60.60 27.79
N PRO A 59 -3.32 61.63 27.01
CA PRO A 59 -3.34 62.96 27.65
C PRO A 59 -4.55 63.87 27.30
N ALA A 60 -4.87 64.70 28.31
CA ALA A 60 -5.46 66.04 28.32
C ALA A 60 -6.85 66.33 27.68
N ARG A 61 -7.77 66.71 28.59
CA ARG A 61 -9.09 67.36 28.41
C ARG A 61 -8.93 68.83 27.91
N PRO A 62 -9.99 69.50 27.40
CA PRO A 62 -11.05 70.07 28.25
C PRO A 62 -12.47 69.94 27.65
N ALA A 63 -13.44 69.42 28.42
CA ALA A 63 -14.54 70.18 29.05
C ALA A 63 -15.73 70.46 28.12
N GLN A 64 -16.83 69.71 28.33
CA GLN A 64 -18.18 70.27 28.36
C GLN A 64 -19.13 69.32 29.11
N LEU A 65 -19.95 69.94 29.95
CA LEU A 65 -20.92 69.36 30.87
C LEU A 65 -22.20 68.97 30.13
N SER A 66 -22.87 67.88 30.52
CA SER A 66 -24.23 67.92 31.09
C SER A 66 -24.89 66.54 31.26
N ALA A 67 -25.43 66.36 32.46
CA ALA A 67 -26.66 65.65 32.83
C ALA A 67 -26.76 64.10 32.78
N SER A 68 -26.99 63.59 33.99
CA SER A 68 -27.45 62.28 34.48
C SER A 68 -28.84 61.84 33.94
N SER A 69 -29.08 60.53 33.74
CA SER A 69 -29.87 59.69 34.68
C SER A 69 -30.50 58.41 34.05
N ILE A 70 -30.48 57.33 34.86
CA ILE A 70 -31.31 56.08 34.87
C ILE A 70 -30.91 54.92 33.91
N PRO A 71 -30.78 53.66 34.43
CA PRO A 71 -30.48 52.49 33.62
C PRO A 71 -31.76 51.87 33.03
N GLU A 72 -31.91 51.88 31.72
CA GLU A 72 -32.89 51.03 31.04
C GLU A 72 -32.35 49.60 30.93
N ARG A 73 -33.11 48.70 31.54
CA ARG A 73 -32.95 47.26 31.49
C ARG A 73 -33.37 46.80 30.09
N GLN A 74 -32.42 46.67 29.16
CA GLN A 74 -32.71 46.17 27.82
C GLN A 74 -32.50 44.65 27.75
N GLU A 75 -33.60 43.97 27.42
CA GLU A 75 -33.74 42.54 27.21
C GLU A 75 -32.79 42.01 26.13
N GLY A 76 -32.31 40.79 26.35
CA GLY A 76 -32.21 39.78 25.30
C GLY A 76 -31.49 40.18 24.02
N GLY A 77 -30.28 40.73 24.12
CA GLY A 77 -29.36 40.80 22.99
C GLY A 77 -28.91 39.39 22.62
N GLN A 78 -29.59 38.76 21.66
CA GLN A 78 -29.06 37.61 20.95
C GLN A 78 -27.74 38.10 20.32
N GLU A 79 -26.60 37.75 20.92
CA GLU A 79 -25.27 38.00 20.33
C GLU A 79 -25.21 37.25 18.99
N THR A 80 -25.67 37.91 17.93
CA THR A 80 -25.30 37.56 16.57
C THR A 80 -23.81 37.84 16.47
N LEU A 81 -23.01 36.83 16.82
CA LEU A 81 -21.60 36.77 16.48
C LEU A 81 -21.50 37.11 14.98
N PRO A 82 -20.80 38.19 14.59
CA PRO A 82 -20.70 38.52 13.18
C PRO A 82 -19.91 37.41 12.51
N TYR A 83 -20.60 36.55 11.76
CA TYR A 83 -19.94 35.60 10.87
C TYR A 83 -19.11 36.42 9.88
N GLN A 84 -17.80 36.31 9.99
CA GLN A 84 -16.88 36.86 9.00
C GLN A 84 -16.66 35.79 7.93
N VAL A 85 -16.63 36.20 6.67
CA VAL A 85 -16.26 35.29 5.59
C VAL A 85 -14.76 35.32 5.45
N GLU A 86 -14.10 34.20 5.75
CA GLU A 86 -12.67 34.04 5.57
C GLU A 86 -12.39 33.25 4.29
N LEU A 87 -11.29 33.58 3.62
CA LEU A 87 -10.79 32.85 2.46
C LEU A 87 -9.63 31.97 2.89
N ILE A 88 -9.75 30.66 2.68
CA ILE A 88 -8.70 29.69 3.01
C ILE A 88 -8.17 29.01 1.74
N ALA A 89 -6.88 28.68 1.74
CA ALA A 89 -6.32 27.76 0.76
C ALA A 89 -6.75 26.32 1.09
N ALA A 90 -7.27 25.61 0.11
CA ALA A 90 -7.77 24.25 0.25
C ALA A 90 -7.39 23.40 -0.97
N LYS A 91 -7.35 22.07 -0.79
CA LYS A 91 -7.26 21.12 -1.90
C LYS A 91 -8.65 20.57 -2.19
N ARG A 92 -9.14 20.80 -3.41
CA ARG A 92 -10.39 20.20 -3.89
C ARG A 92 -10.08 18.86 -4.56
N VAL A 93 -10.80 17.82 -4.18
CA VAL A 93 -10.81 16.56 -4.92
C VAL A 93 -11.69 16.74 -6.16
N LEU A 94 -11.09 16.60 -7.34
CA LEU A 94 -11.78 16.64 -8.63
C LEU A 94 -12.40 15.29 -8.98
N ASP A 95 -11.68 14.21 -8.69
CA ASP A 95 -12.11 12.83 -8.93
C ASP A 95 -11.36 11.87 -8.00
N SER A 96 -11.99 10.74 -7.73
CA SER A 96 -11.41 9.66 -6.95
C SER A 96 -11.82 8.31 -7.53
N THR A 97 -10.85 7.46 -7.79
CA THR A 97 -11.09 6.08 -8.23
C THR A 97 -10.22 5.12 -7.45
N TRP A 98 -10.61 3.86 -7.37
CA TRP A 98 -9.87 2.87 -6.58
C TRP A 98 -9.76 1.53 -7.30
N ARG A 99 -8.72 0.79 -6.92
CA ARG A 99 -8.43 -0.58 -7.37
C ARG A 99 -8.05 -1.42 -6.17
N ALA A 100 -8.60 -2.63 -6.10
CA ALA A 100 -8.30 -3.58 -5.04
C ALA A 100 -7.83 -4.90 -5.68
N ASP A 101 -6.67 -5.40 -5.24
CA ASP A 101 -6.14 -6.69 -5.67
C ASP A 101 -5.73 -7.51 -4.44
N ASP A 102 -6.10 -8.79 -4.43
CA ASP A 102 -5.63 -9.74 -3.44
C ASP A 102 -4.35 -10.43 -3.94
N ASN A 103 -3.34 -10.50 -3.07
CA ASN A 103 -2.01 -11.02 -3.37
C ASN A 103 -1.57 -12.05 -2.34
N LEU A 104 -0.80 -13.05 -2.80
CA LEU A 104 -0.20 -14.06 -1.95
C LEU A 104 1.31 -13.84 -1.87
N LEU A 105 1.81 -13.60 -0.67
CA LEU A 105 3.24 -13.53 -0.37
C LEU A 105 3.68 -14.87 0.20
N VAL A 106 4.77 -15.43 -0.34
CA VAL A 106 5.34 -16.70 0.12
C VAL A 106 6.82 -16.51 0.40
N ARG A 107 7.25 -16.89 1.60
CA ARG A 107 8.66 -16.87 1.98
C ARG A 107 9.06 -18.21 2.61
N PRO A 108 10.08 -18.89 2.06
CA PRO A 108 10.70 -20.01 2.75
C PRO A 108 11.29 -19.54 4.08
N TYR A 109 10.94 -20.24 5.15
CA TYR A 109 11.55 -20.05 6.45
C TYR A 109 12.94 -20.69 6.45
N ILE A 110 13.95 -19.87 6.66
CA ILE A 110 15.33 -20.31 6.83
C ILE A 110 15.72 -19.95 8.27
N PRO A 111 15.99 -20.94 9.14
CA PRO A 111 16.33 -20.66 10.53
C PRO A 111 17.65 -19.86 10.59
N PRO A 112 17.69 -18.73 11.34
CA PRO A 112 18.88 -17.90 11.45
C PRO A 112 20.03 -18.54 12.24
N GLY A 113 19.79 -19.70 12.88
CA GLY A 113 20.80 -20.44 13.61
C GLY A 113 20.26 -21.78 14.15
N PRO A 114 21.14 -22.61 14.75
CA PRO A 114 20.80 -23.96 15.19
C PRO A 114 19.82 -24.01 16.37
N ALA A 115 19.71 -22.91 17.14
CA ALA A 115 18.80 -22.80 18.28
C ALA A 115 17.45 -22.15 17.92
N ALA A 116 17.28 -21.69 16.67
CA ALA A 116 16.05 -21.04 16.23
C ALA A 116 14.94 -22.07 16.07
N GLY A 117 13.83 -21.86 16.77
CA GLY A 117 12.66 -22.71 16.67
C GLY A 117 11.96 -22.58 15.33
N VAL A 118 11.45 -23.70 14.85
CA VAL A 118 10.66 -23.79 13.62
C VAL A 118 9.27 -23.18 13.85
N PRO A 119 8.76 -22.31 12.97
CA PRO A 119 7.41 -21.76 13.07
C PRO A 119 6.35 -22.87 13.03
N VAL A 120 5.42 -22.85 14.00
CA VAL A 120 4.28 -23.79 14.05
C VAL A 120 2.95 -23.04 13.98
N LYS A 121 2.87 -21.83 14.53
CA LYS A 121 1.65 -21.03 14.55
C LYS A 121 1.94 -19.57 14.26
N ILE A 122 1.15 -18.95 13.38
CA ILE A 122 1.19 -17.50 13.16
C ILE A 122 0.32 -16.82 14.21
N LEU A 123 0.84 -15.77 14.83
CA LEU A 123 0.18 -15.00 15.87
C LEU A 123 -0.35 -13.66 15.35
N ALA A 124 0.44 -12.98 14.51
CA ALA A 124 0.07 -11.67 13.97
C ALA A 124 0.79 -11.38 12.65
N CYS A 125 0.18 -10.51 11.85
CA CYS A 125 0.78 -9.94 10.65
C CYS A 125 0.67 -8.41 10.71
N ARG A 126 1.75 -7.71 10.40
CA ARG A 126 1.84 -6.25 10.46
C ARG A 126 2.46 -5.71 9.17
N ILE A 127 1.83 -4.70 8.59
CA ILE A 127 2.39 -3.99 7.44
C ILE A 127 3.38 -2.94 7.93
N LYS A 128 4.56 -2.89 7.31
CA LYS A 128 5.64 -1.93 7.58
C LYS A 128 6.15 -1.33 6.27
N ASN A 129 6.81 -0.18 6.38
CA ASN A 129 7.57 0.45 5.29
C ASN A 129 6.78 0.61 3.99
N LEU A 130 5.48 0.93 4.09
CA LEU A 130 4.65 1.19 2.92
C LEU A 130 5.00 2.57 2.34
N VAL A 131 5.55 2.58 1.14
CA VAL A 131 5.95 3.81 0.43
C VAL A 131 5.25 3.86 -0.92
N PRO A 132 4.20 4.68 -1.09
CA PRO A 132 3.53 4.86 -2.36
C PRO A 132 4.13 6.01 -3.18
N GLN A 133 4.13 5.85 -4.51
CA GLN A 133 4.50 6.87 -5.47
C GLN A 133 3.49 6.90 -6.61
N GLY A 134 2.93 8.07 -6.88
CA GLY A 134 2.02 8.31 -8.00
C GLY A 134 2.72 8.86 -9.23
N ARG A 135 2.24 8.48 -10.41
CA ARG A 135 2.56 9.12 -11.69
C ARG A 135 1.28 9.27 -12.51
N LEU A 136 1.06 10.47 -13.02
CA LEU A 136 -0.02 10.77 -13.96
C LEU A 136 0.54 10.89 -15.37
N SER A 137 -0.04 10.18 -16.33
CA SER A 137 0.33 10.25 -17.75
C SER A 137 -0.90 10.64 -18.58
N PRO A 138 -0.96 11.85 -19.17
CA PRO A 138 -2.08 12.25 -20.01
C PRO A 138 -2.28 11.31 -21.21
N ILE A 139 -3.52 11.04 -21.59
CA ILE A 139 -3.87 10.26 -22.79
C ILE A 139 -4.37 11.21 -23.87
N SER A 140 -3.62 11.36 -24.95
CA SER A 140 -3.97 12.22 -26.09
C SER A 140 -4.64 11.43 -27.22
N PRO A 141 -5.63 12.01 -27.94
CA PRO A 141 -6.37 13.23 -27.63
C PRO A 141 -7.47 12.94 -26.58
N GLY A 142 -7.49 13.68 -25.47
CA GLY A 142 -8.50 13.44 -24.44
C GLY A 142 -8.34 14.25 -23.17
N SER A 143 -9.38 14.20 -22.35
CA SER A 143 -9.46 14.79 -21.01
C SER A 143 -9.22 13.76 -19.92
N GLN A 144 -8.66 12.60 -20.28
CA GLN A 144 -8.36 11.48 -19.40
C GLN A 144 -6.84 11.36 -19.21
N ALA A 145 -6.43 10.76 -18.11
CA ALA A 145 -5.05 10.35 -17.88
C ALA A 145 -4.99 8.92 -17.35
N LEU A 146 -3.84 8.30 -17.52
CA LEU A 146 -3.47 7.07 -16.84
C LEU A 146 -2.78 7.43 -15.53
N ALA A 147 -3.46 7.19 -14.41
CA ALA A 147 -2.84 7.22 -13.09
C ALA A 147 -2.16 5.88 -12.82
N VAL A 148 -0.91 5.92 -12.38
CA VAL A 148 -0.10 4.75 -12.05
C VAL A 148 0.44 4.91 -10.65
N ALA A 149 0.22 3.90 -9.82
CA ALA A 149 0.78 3.80 -8.47
C ALA A 149 1.92 2.77 -8.50
N TYR A 150 3.06 3.15 -7.95
CA TYR A 150 4.17 2.26 -7.63
C TYR A 150 4.31 2.21 -6.12
N TYR A 151 4.43 1.03 -5.54
CA TYR A 151 4.59 0.91 -4.10
C TYR A 151 5.35 -0.35 -3.72
N THR A 152 5.93 -0.31 -2.53
CA THR A 152 6.57 -1.44 -1.86
C THR A 152 6.15 -1.44 -0.40
N TYR A 153 6.05 -2.61 0.20
CA TYR A 153 5.81 -2.76 1.62
C TYR A 153 6.43 -4.05 2.13
N GLU A 154 6.56 -4.11 3.45
CA GLU A 154 6.99 -5.29 4.19
C GLU A 154 5.84 -5.81 5.04
N VAL A 155 5.77 -7.13 5.18
CA VAL A 155 4.85 -7.79 6.10
C VAL A 155 5.68 -8.50 7.17
N GLU A 156 5.65 -7.95 8.38
CA GLU A 156 6.19 -8.63 9.54
C GLU A 156 5.19 -9.68 10.04
N VAL A 157 5.60 -10.94 10.03
CA VAL A 157 4.85 -12.08 10.53
C VAL A 157 5.45 -12.52 11.86
N ILE A 158 4.66 -12.42 12.92
CA ILE A 158 5.01 -12.88 14.26
C ILE A 158 4.47 -14.29 14.41
N PHE A 159 5.32 -15.23 14.80
CA PHE A 159 4.97 -16.64 14.95
C PHE A 159 5.41 -17.19 16.32
N ALA A 160 4.81 -18.30 16.73
CA ALA A 160 5.27 -19.14 17.82
C ALA A 160 5.91 -20.42 17.26
N ASP A 161 7.01 -20.83 17.86
CA ASP A 161 7.64 -22.13 17.60
C ASP A 161 6.98 -23.26 18.40
N GLY A 162 7.42 -24.50 18.16
CA GLY A 162 6.93 -25.68 18.89
C GLY A 162 7.25 -25.69 20.39
N THR A 163 8.13 -24.80 20.87
CA THR A 163 8.46 -24.61 22.29
C THR A 163 7.70 -23.44 22.93
N GLY A 164 6.82 -22.76 22.18
CA GLY A 164 6.07 -21.59 22.63
C GLY A 164 6.85 -20.28 22.59
N ARG A 165 8.10 -20.27 22.10
CA ARG A 165 8.87 -19.03 21.94
C ARG A 165 8.40 -18.28 20.71
N THR A 166 8.34 -16.96 20.82
CA THR A 166 7.91 -16.08 19.73
C THR A 166 9.10 -15.66 18.87
N GLY A 167 8.92 -15.70 17.55
CA GLY A 167 9.85 -15.18 16.56
C GLY A 167 9.14 -14.27 15.56
N ALA A 168 9.92 -13.58 14.73
CA ALA A 168 9.41 -12.74 13.65
C ALA A 168 10.15 -13.01 12.35
N VAL A 169 9.44 -12.92 11.23
CA VAL A 169 10.01 -12.93 9.89
C VAL A 169 9.38 -11.82 9.07
N THR A 170 10.17 -11.17 8.22
CA THR A 170 9.67 -10.14 7.30
C THR A 170 9.44 -10.76 5.93
N LEU A 171 8.33 -10.45 5.27
CA LEU A 171 8.09 -10.77 3.86
C LEU A 171 8.08 -9.47 3.07
N GLU A 172 8.89 -9.38 2.03
CA GLU A 172 8.90 -8.22 1.14
C GLU A 172 7.84 -8.40 0.05
N SER A 173 7.06 -7.36 -0.23
CA SER A 173 6.10 -7.38 -1.33
C SER A 173 6.76 -7.46 -2.70
N GLY A 174 8.02 -7.01 -2.80
CA GLY A 174 8.64 -6.60 -4.06
C GLY A 174 7.96 -5.37 -4.67
N PRO A 175 8.44 -4.88 -5.83
CA PRO A 175 7.83 -3.75 -6.54
C PRO A 175 6.41 -4.08 -6.99
N ARG A 176 5.43 -3.29 -6.52
CA ARG A 176 4.02 -3.41 -6.91
C ARG A 176 3.63 -2.25 -7.80
N ARG A 177 2.64 -2.50 -8.67
CA ARG A 177 2.12 -1.52 -9.60
C ARG A 177 0.64 -1.73 -9.85
N GLN A 178 -0.14 -0.68 -9.66
CA GLN A 178 -1.52 -0.62 -10.10
C GLN A 178 -1.77 0.61 -10.97
N ARG A 179 -2.81 0.56 -11.79
CA ARG A 179 -3.16 1.64 -12.72
C ARG A 179 -4.67 1.79 -12.85
N ALA A 180 -5.11 3.03 -13.03
CA ALA A 180 -6.49 3.38 -13.32
C ALA A 180 -6.54 4.50 -14.37
N VAL A 181 -7.62 4.52 -15.15
CA VAL A 181 -7.94 5.68 -15.99
C VAL A 181 -8.73 6.64 -15.13
N VAL A 182 -8.32 7.90 -15.12
CA VAL A 182 -8.87 8.97 -14.28
C VAL A 182 -9.30 10.16 -15.13
N TYR A 183 -10.25 10.94 -14.62
CA TYR A 183 -10.71 12.18 -15.23
C TYR A 183 -10.88 13.24 -14.14
N PRO A 184 -10.35 14.47 -14.27
CA PRO A 184 -9.69 15.00 -15.45
C PRO A 184 -8.24 14.52 -15.59
N GLY A 185 -7.71 14.63 -16.82
CA GLY A 185 -6.34 14.28 -17.16
C GLY A 185 -5.29 15.30 -16.69
N SER A 186 -5.72 16.32 -15.96
CA SER A 186 -4.90 17.39 -15.38
C SER A 186 -5.21 17.54 -13.88
N GLY A 187 -4.24 18.08 -13.14
CA GLY A 187 -4.30 18.20 -11.67
C GLY A 187 -3.12 17.50 -11.00
N TYR A 188 -3.12 17.53 -9.67
CA TYR A 188 -2.14 16.81 -8.85
C TYR A 188 -2.69 15.42 -8.51
N LEU A 189 -1.94 14.37 -8.83
CA LEU A 189 -2.30 13.01 -8.44
C LEU A 189 -1.78 12.71 -7.04
N GLU A 190 -2.70 12.46 -6.11
CA GLU A 190 -2.42 11.87 -4.81
C GLU A 190 -2.79 10.38 -4.85
N VAL A 191 -1.93 9.53 -4.29
CA VAL A 191 -2.12 8.08 -4.28
C VAL A 191 -2.06 7.59 -2.85
N ASP A 192 -3.16 7.03 -2.39
CA ASP A 192 -3.27 6.40 -1.08
C ASP A 192 -3.30 4.89 -1.23
N VAL A 193 -2.33 4.21 -0.62
CA VAL A 193 -2.27 2.75 -0.62
C VAL A 193 -2.60 2.25 0.78
N THR A 194 -3.56 1.34 0.86
CA THR A 194 -3.91 0.63 2.09
C THR A 194 -3.71 -0.85 1.88
N VAL A 195 -2.90 -1.47 2.73
CA VAL A 195 -2.66 -2.92 2.68
C VAL A 195 -3.22 -3.57 3.94
N LYS A 196 -3.96 -4.67 3.78
CA LYS A 196 -4.55 -5.44 4.89
C LYS A 196 -4.16 -6.90 4.77
N CYS A 197 -3.77 -7.52 5.88
CA CYS A 197 -3.57 -8.96 5.93
C CYS A 197 -4.94 -9.66 6.06
N LEU A 198 -5.30 -10.46 5.06
CA LEU A 198 -6.56 -11.23 5.06
C LEU A 198 -6.41 -12.57 5.78
N GLY A 199 -5.21 -13.16 5.70
CA GLY A 199 -4.91 -14.44 6.34
C GLY A 199 -3.44 -14.80 6.22
N ALA A 200 -3.00 -15.73 7.05
CA ALA A 200 -1.64 -16.25 6.99
C ALA A 200 -1.61 -17.72 7.37
N GLY A 201 -0.66 -18.46 6.79
CA GLY A 201 -0.51 -19.89 7.01
C GLY A 201 0.95 -20.34 6.96
N ILE A 202 1.20 -21.52 7.52
CA ILE A 202 2.48 -22.22 7.42
C ILE A 202 2.20 -23.50 6.65
N THR A 203 2.98 -23.76 5.61
CA THR A 203 2.91 -25.03 4.87
C THR A 203 4.28 -25.68 4.84
N SER A 204 4.28 -27.00 4.78
CA SER A 204 5.46 -27.78 4.42
C SER A 204 5.14 -28.44 3.08
N PRO A 205 5.78 -28.06 1.96
CA PRO A 205 5.59 -28.78 0.71
C PRO A 205 5.95 -30.23 0.96
N VAL A 206 4.98 -31.13 0.76
CA VAL A 206 5.26 -32.56 0.76
C VAL A 206 6.14 -32.80 -0.46
N ILE A 207 7.42 -33.11 -0.24
CA ILE A 207 8.30 -33.57 -1.31
C ILE A 207 7.63 -34.84 -1.85
N PRO A 208 7.18 -34.88 -3.13
CA PRO A 208 6.62 -36.10 -3.68
C PRO A 208 7.69 -37.18 -3.53
N THR A 209 7.32 -38.29 -2.88
CA THR A 209 8.19 -39.46 -2.77
C THR A 209 8.68 -39.78 -4.18
N PRO A 210 10.00 -39.87 -4.43
CA PRO A 210 10.48 -40.18 -5.77
C PRO A 210 9.84 -41.51 -6.17
N GLY A 211 8.89 -41.43 -7.12
CA GLY A 211 8.30 -42.62 -7.70
C GLY A 211 9.44 -43.45 -8.31
N THR A 212 9.35 -44.77 -8.16
CA THR A 212 10.24 -45.69 -8.90
C THR A 212 10.29 -45.23 -10.35
N PRO A 213 11.48 -44.93 -10.92
CA PRO A 213 11.57 -44.46 -12.29
C PRO A 213 10.90 -45.49 -13.18
N LEU A 214 9.79 -45.09 -13.81
CA LEU A 214 9.16 -45.90 -14.84
C LEU A 214 10.23 -46.17 -15.88
N ARG A 215 10.50 -47.45 -16.17
CA ARG A 215 11.45 -47.85 -17.21
C ARG A 215 11.11 -47.05 -18.45
N HIS A 216 12.03 -46.15 -18.83
CA HIS A 216 11.89 -45.34 -20.02
C HIS A 216 11.74 -46.29 -21.21
N LYS A 217 10.51 -46.46 -21.70
CA LYS A 217 10.24 -47.10 -22.98
C LYS A 217 10.29 -45.97 -24.01
N PRO A 218 11.35 -45.86 -24.82
CA PRO A 218 11.39 -44.85 -25.86
C PRO A 218 10.22 -45.13 -26.82
N VAL A 219 9.27 -44.21 -26.87
CA VAL A 219 8.21 -44.24 -27.89
C VAL A 219 8.86 -43.76 -29.19
N ARG A 220 9.21 -44.71 -30.07
CA ARG A 220 9.63 -44.40 -31.43
C ARG A 220 8.39 -43.98 -32.22
N PHE A 221 8.20 -42.68 -32.40
CA PHE A 221 7.27 -42.17 -33.40
C PHE A 221 7.95 -42.26 -34.77
N TRP A 222 7.42 -43.11 -35.64
CA TRP A 222 7.71 -43.03 -37.06
C TRP A 222 6.81 -41.94 -37.64
N LEU A 223 7.40 -40.82 -38.07
CA LEU A 223 6.71 -39.86 -38.91
C LEU A 223 6.43 -40.56 -40.26
N GLY A 224 5.20 -41.01 -40.44
CA GLY A 224 4.74 -41.54 -41.72
C GLY A 224 4.86 -40.45 -42.78
N ALA A 225 5.76 -40.64 -43.74
CA ALA A 225 5.82 -39.82 -44.93
C ALA A 225 4.48 -39.97 -45.65
N ARG A 226 3.69 -38.88 -45.72
CA ARG A 226 2.52 -38.85 -46.60
C ARG A 226 3.01 -38.96 -48.05
N PRO A 227 2.45 -39.88 -48.85
CA PRO A 227 2.79 -39.92 -50.26
C PRO A 227 2.21 -38.68 -50.95
N PHE A 228 3.08 -37.97 -51.67
CA PHE A 228 2.68 -37.02 -52.71
C PHE A 228 1.90 -37.81 -53.77
N SER A 229 0.57 -37.72 -53.76
CA SER A 229 -0.24 -38.09 -54.91
C SER A 229 -0.45 -36.86 -55.78
N ARG A 230 0.30 -36.79 -56.88
CA ARG A 230 -0.08 -36.03 -58.07
C ARG A 230 -1.47 -36.49 -58.54
N GLN A 231 -2.33 -35.56 -58.93
CA GLN A 231 -3.24 -35.78 -60.04
C GLN A 231 -3.40 -34.47 -60.82
N ARG A 232 -2.89 -34.48 -62.05
CA ARG A 232 -3.37 -33.63 -63.14
C ARG A 232 -4.61 -34.30 -63.71
N ALA A 233 -5.65 -33.51 -63.94
CA ALA A 233 -6.38 -33.45 -65.20
C ALA A 233 -6.80 -31.99 -65.38
#